data_AF-A0A968VBF7-F1
#
_entry.id   AF-A0A968VBF7-F1
#
_cell.length_a   1.000
_cell.length_b   1.000
_cell.length_c   1.000
_cell.angle_alpha   90.00
_cell.angle_beta   90.00
_cell.angle_gamma   90.00
#
_symmetry.space_group_name_H-M   'P 1'
#
loop_
_entity.id
_entity.type
_entity.pdbx_description
1 polymer ?
#
loop_
_entity_poly.entity_id
_entity_poly.type
_entity_poly.pdbx_seq_one_letter_code
_entity_poly.pdbx_strand_id
1 'polypeptide(L)'
;MVKDANGVFETQRVFILGYVGNSTGGPEIPGGGVTSRQPLTSGTGRAIFHDVNTEGGMSGSPVLTANGEVVGIHIGLPGQMEF
;
A
#
# COMPACT_ATOMS: atom_id res chain seq x y z
N MET A 1 7.08 -7.82 14.43
CA MET A 1 7.44 -6.50 13.90
C MET A 1 8.83 -6.20 14.42
N VAL A 2 9.79 -5.79 13.59
CA VAL A 2 11.13 -5.45 14.07
C VAL A 2 11.14 -3.93 14.24
N LYS A 3 11.26 -3.46 15.48
CA LYS A 3 11.56 -2.06 15.80
C LYS A 3 13.07 -1.89 15.71
N ASP A 4 13.51 -0.69 15.35
CA ASP A 4 14.92 -0.36 15.55
C ASP A 4 15.24 -0.26 17.06
N ALA A 5 16.52 -0.08 17.38
CA ALA A 5 16.99 0.01 18.77
C ALA A 5 16.35 1.17 19.57
N ASN A 6 15.73 2.14 18.90
CA ASN A 6 15.09 3.31 19.50
C ASN A 6 13.56 3.15 19.58
N GLY A 7 13.04 1.99 19.19
CA GLY A 7 11.61 1.71 19.20
C GLY A 7 10.83 2.35 18.04
N VAL A 8 11.54 2.97 17.09
CA VAL A 8 11.01 3.56 15.87
C VAL A 8 10.85 2.44 14.84
N PHE A 9 9.71 2.41 14.18
CA PHE A 9 9.54 1.54 13.03
C PHE A 9 10.28 2.21 11.88
N GLU A 10 11.27 1.54 11.27
CA GLU A 10 11.75 1.98 9.96
C GLU A 10 10.52 2.09 9.06
N THR A 11 10.20 3.32 8.68
CA THR A 11 9.05 3.68 7.88
C THR A 11 9.31 3.19 6.47
N GLN A 12 9.09 1.89 6.24
CA GLN A 12 9.12 1.34 4.90
C GLN A 12 8.06 2.08 4.09
N ARG A 13 8.52 2.94 3.18
CA ARG A 13 7.65 3.61 2.23
C ARG A 13 7.27 2.64 1.13
N VAL A 14 6.02 2.70 0.75
CA VAL A 14 5.45 1.93 -0.35
C VAL A 14 4.74 2.85 -1.31
N PHE A 15 4.69 2.43 -2.57
CA PHE A 15 4.06 3.15 -3.66
C PHE A 15 3.07 2.23 -4.35
N ILE A 16 2.00 2.79 -4.91
CA ILE A 16 1.01 2.02 -5.65
C ILE A 16 1.05 2.50 -7.09
N LEU A 17 1.32 1.61 -8.04
CA LEU A 17 1.28 1.96 -9.46
C LEU A 17 -0.15 1.82 -9.97
N GLY A 18 -0.96 2.84 -9.74
CA GLY A 18 -2.39 2.85 -10.04
C GLY A 18 -2.74 3.65 -11.29
N TYR A 19 -3.81 3.23 -11.95
CA TYR A 19 -4.54 4.09 -12.88
C TYR A 19 -5.77 4.61 -12.14
N VAL A 20 -5.83 5.92 -11.91
CA VAL A 20 -7.05 6.55 -11.42
C VAL A 20 -8.09 6.48 -12.54
N GLY A 21 -9.24 5.86 -12.28
CA GLY A 21 -10.28 5.61 -13.30
C GLY A 21 -10.86 6.88 -13.95
N ASN A 22 -10.60 8.05 -13.37
CA ASN A 22 -10.98 9.38 -13.88
C ASN A 22 -9.80 10.17 -14.50
N SER A 23 -8.56 9.67 -14.39
CA SER A 23 -7.41 10.42 -14.91
C SER A 23 -7.36 10.32 -16.44
N THR A 24 -7.48 11.48 -17.10
CA THR A 24 -7.05 11.67 -18.49
C THR A 24 -5.51 11.75 -18.61
N GLY A 25 -4.79 11.66 -17.49
CA GLY A 25 -3.35 11.86 -17.41
C GLY A 25 -2.62 10.68 -16.77
N GLY A 26 -2.14 9.75 -17.59
CA GLY A 26 -1.05 8.82 -17.26
C GLY A 26 -1.21 7.93 -16.01
N PRO A 27 -0.22 7.07 -15.74
CA PRO A 27 -0.15 6.32 -14.49
C PRO A 27 0.24 7.24 -13.32
N GLU A 28 -0.42 7.07 -12.18
CA GLU A 28 -0.09 7.75 -10.93
C GLU A 28 0.69 6.82 -9.99
N ILE A 29 1.60 7.41 -9.20
CA ILE A 29 2.44 6.68 -8.25
C ILE A 29 2.35 7.33 -6.86
N PRO A 30 1.17 7.30 -6.21
CA PRO A 30 1.04 7.78 -4.84
C PRO A 30 1.91 6.94 -3.90
N GLY A 31 2.53 7.62 -2.92
CA GLY A 31 3.45 7.02 -1.96
C GLY A 31 3.07 7.34 -0.52
N GLY A 32 3.31 6.38 0.38
CA GLY A 32 2.94 6.44 1.79
C GLY A 32 3.79 5.51 2.64
N GLY A 33 3.64 5.57 3.95
CA GLY A 33 4.25 4.67 4.91
C GLY A 33 3.41 3.42 5.17
N VAL A 34 4.08 2.30 5.43
CA VAL A 34 3.43 1.12 6.00
C VAL A 34 3.09 1.39 7.47
N THR A 35 1.79 1.33 7.80
CA THR A 35 1.28 1.57 9.15
C THR A 35 1.23 0.30 10.00
N SER A 36 0.95 -0.86 9.41
CA SER A 36 1.01 -2.14 10.13
C SER A 36 1.11 -3.36 9.20
N ARG A 37 1.47 -4.52 9.75
CA ARG A 37 1.50 -5.79 9.03
C ARG A 37 0.85 -6.89 9.86
N GLN A 38 -0.28 -7.41 9.39
CA GLN A 38 -1.04 -8.44 10.10
C GLN A 38 -0.96 -9.77 9.35
N PRO A 39 -0.79 -10.91 10.04
CA PRO A 39 -0.95 -12.22 9.40
C PRO A 39 -2.35 -12.37 8.81
N LEU A 40 -2.47 -13.03 7.67
CA LEU A 40 -3.78 -13.44 7.17
C LEU A 40 -4.31 -14.60 8.01
N THR A 41 -5.59 -14.55 8.36
CA THR A 41 -6.25 -15.54 9.24
C THR A 41 -6.31 -16.96 8.65
N SER A 42 -6.11 -17.12 7.34
CA SER A 42 -6.27 -18.39 6.62
C SER A 42 -5.06 -18.82 5.79
N GLY A 43 -3.86 -18.26 6.00
CA GLY A 43 -2.70 -18.64 5.18
C GLY A 43 -1.35 -18.11 5.63
N THR A 44 -0.32 -18.37 4.82
CA THR A 44 1.07 -17.98 5.07
C THR A 44 1.38 -16.52 4.69
N GLY A 45 0.37 -15.76 4.25
CA GLY A 45 0.50 -14.37 3.81
C GLY A 45 0.32 -13.34 4.95
N ARG A 46 0.54 -12.07 4.60
CA ARG A 46 0.32 -10.92 5.51
C ARG A 46 -0.43 -9.82 4.77
N ALA A 47 -1.40 -9.20 5.44
CA ALA A 47 -1.94 -7.90 5.04
C ALA A 47 -0.96 -6.79 5.44
N ILE A 48 -0.68 -5.88 4.52
CA ILE A 48 0.13 -4.68 4.75
C ILE A 48 -0.82 -3.49 4.72
N PHE A 49 -0.94 -2.80 5.84
CA PHE A 49 -1.71 -1.56 5.93
C PHE A 49 -0.78 -0.39 5.67
N HIS A 50 -1.27 0.61 4.94
CA HIS A 50 -0.51 1.79 4.54
C HIS A 50 -1.40 3.03 4.63
N ASP A 51 -0.78 4.22 4.63
CA ASP A 51 -1.46 5.51 4.59
C ASP A 51 -1.39 6.18 3.20
N VAL A 52 -0.99 5.43 2.17
CA VAL A 52 -1.05 5.90 0.77
C VAL A 52 -2.47 6.37 0.46
N ASN A 53 -2.62 7.59 -0.04
CA ASN A 53 -3.90 8.08 -0.57
C ASN A 53 -4.24 7.26 -1.82
N THR A 54 -5.36 6.57 -1.79
CA THR A 54 -5.83 5.72 -2.89
C THR A 54 -7.21 6.14 -3.33
N GLU A 55 -7.44 6.07 -4.62
CA GLU A 55 -8.73 6.38 -5.25
C GLU A 55 -9.38 5.13 -5.84
N GLY A 56 -10.66 5.26 -6.18
CA GLY A 56 -11.42 4.24 -6.88
C GLY A 56 -10.73 3.82 -8.18
N GLY A 57 -10.58 2.51 -8.35
CA GLY A 57 -9.92 1.91 -9.51
C GLY A 57 -8.46 1.52 -9.27
N MET A 58 -7.84 1.92 -8.15
CA MET A 58 -6.48 1.47 -7.83
C MET A 58 -6.41 0.03 -7.27
N SER A 59 -7.55 -0.60 -6.95
CA SER A 59 -7.59 -2.00 -6.50
C SER A 59 -7.02 -2.94 -7.57
N GLY A 60 -6.12 -3.85 -7.17
CA GLY A 60 -5.38 -4.71 -8.09
C GLY A 60 -4.03 -4.15 -8.55
N SER A 61 -3.72 -2.89 -8.22
CA SER A 61 -2.44 -2.27 -8.57
C SER A 61 -1.27 -2.86 -7.77
N PRO A 62 -0.06 -3.00 -8.36
CA PRO A 62 1.09 -3.51 -7.63
C PRO A 62 1.57 -2.49 -6.60
N VAL A 63 1.95 -2.99 -5.43
CA VAL A 63 2.56 -2.21 -4.35
C VAL A 63 4.08 -2.38 -4.43
N LEU A 64 4.80 -1.28 -4.54
CA LEU A 64 6.24 -1.21 -4.75
C LEU A 64 6.95 -0.70 -3.49
N THR A 65 8.16 -1.18 -3.22
CA THR A 65 9.08 -0.52 -2.29
C THR A 65 9.73 0.71 -2.92
N ALA A 66 10.44 1.51 -2.13
CA ALA A 66 11.26 2.60 -2.64
C ALA A 66 12.34 2.18 -3.65
N ASN A 67 12.72 0.90 -3.67
CA ASN A 67 13.68 0.34 -4.62
C ASN A 67 13.00 -0.21 -5.90
N GLY A 68 11.68 -0.09 -6.02
CA GLY A 68 10.91 -0.58 -7.17
C GLY A 68 10.55 -2.08 -7.09
N GLU A 69 10.76 -2.73 -5.95
CA GLU A 69 10.40 -4.15 -5.79
C GLU A 69 8.91 -4.31 -5.49
N VAL A 70 8.24 -5.25 -6.17
CA VAL A 70 6.83 -5.58 -5.89
C VAL A 70 6.74 -6.38 -4.60
N VAL A 71 6.01 -5.86 -3.62
CA VAL A 71 5.79 -6.50 -2.30
C VAL A 71 4.36 -6.96 -2.08
N GLY A 72 3.45 -6.64 -2.99
CA GLY A 72 2.07 -7.06 -2.90
C GLY A 72 1.17 -6.41 -3.95
N ILE A 73 -0.14 -6.55 -3.73
CA ILE A 73 -1.21 -6.00 -4.56
C ILE A 73 -2.09 -5.16 -3.64
N HIS A 74 -2.46 -3.95 -4.08
CA HIS A 74 -3.37 -3.09 -3.34
C HIS A 74 -4.79 -3.66 -3.40
N ILE A 75 -5.46 -3.71 -2.25
CA ILE A 75 -6.84 -4.14 -2.12
C ILE A 75 -7.59 -2.99 -1.44
N GLY A 76 -8.47 -2.32 -2.18
CA GLY A 76 -9.36 -1.32 -1.60
C GLY A 76 -10.31 -1.97 -0.60
N LEU A 77 -10.47 -1.37 0.59
CA LEU A 77 -11.38 -1.89 1.60
C LEU A 77 -12.82 -1.46 1.29
N PRO A 78 -13.81 -2.37 1.31
CA PRO A 78 -15.21 -2.00 1.19
C PRO A 78 -15.61 -1.03 2.31
N GLY A 79 -16.16 0.13 1.94
CA GLY A 79 -16.71 1.10 2.90
C GLY A 79 -15.74 2.18 3.41
N GLN A 80 -14.51 2.27 2.89
CA GLN A 80 -13.74 3.51 3.03
C GLN A 80 -14.24 4.53 2.02
N MET A 81 -14.69 5.70 2.49
CA MET A 81 -15.16 6.79 1.63
C MET A 81 -13.95 7.36 0.87
N GLU A 82 -13.98 7.22 -0.45
CA GLU A 82 -12.98 7.81 -1.35
C GLU A 82 -13.24 9.33 -1.42
N PHE A 83 -12.23 10.15 -1.13
CA PHE A 83 -12.30 11.61 -1.19
C PHE A 83 -11.77 12.12 -2.54
#